data_AF-A0A5P0JJD1-F1
#
_entry.id   AF-A0A5P0JJD1-F1
#
_cell.length_a   1.000
_cell.length_b   1.000
_cell.length_c   1.000
_cell.angle_alpha   90.00
_cell.angle_beta   90.00
_cell.angle_gamma   90.00
#
_symmetry.space_group_name_H-M   'P 1'
#
loop_
_entity.id
_entity.type
_entity.pdbx_description
1 polymer ?
#
loop_
_entity_poly.entity_id
_entity_poly.type
_entity_poly.pdbx_seq_one_letter_code
_entity_poly.pdbx_strand_id
1 'polypeptide(L)'
;RDPEEVVGIGANLPTDKLANKIDVVRRAITLNQPNPQDGVDVLAKVGGFDLVGIAGVMLGAASCGLPVLLDGFLSYAAALAACQMSPAIKPYLIPSHLSAEKGARIALSHLGLEPYLNMEMRLGEGSGAALAMP
;
A
#
# COMPACT_ATOMS: atom_id res chain seq x y z
N ARG A 1 -9.76 -0.35 -10.13
CA ARG A 1 -9.31 0.96 -10.67
C ARG A 1 -8.41 0.69 -11.86
N ASP A 2 -8.34 1.59 -12.84
CA ASP A 2 -7.43 1.36 -13.97
C ASP A 2 -5.97 1.50 -13.47
N PRO A 3 -5.04 0.62 -13.90
CA PRO A 3 -3.63 0.75 -13.54
C PRO A 3 -3.04 2.13 -13.83
N GLU A 4 -3.51 2.82 -14.87
CA GLU A 4 -3.07 4.17 -15.20
C GLU A 4 -3.31 5.17 -14.05
N GLU A 5 -4.36 5.01 -13.26
CA GLU A 5 -4.69 5.93 -12.16
C GLU A 5 -3.70 5.83 -10.98
N VAL A 6 -3.04 4.68 -10.80
CA VAL A 6 -2.28 4.37 -9.58
C VAL A 6 -0.79 4.12 -9.81
N VAL A 7 -0.38 3.80 -11.03
CA VAL A 7 1.04 3.52 -11.34
C VAL A 7 1.84 4.83 -11.38
N GLY A 8 2.75 4.97 -10.42
CA GLY A 8 3.69 6.09 -10.30
C GLY A 8 5.11 5.77 -10.81
N ILE A 9 6.00 6.77 -10.71
CA ILE A 9 7.40 6.67 -11.12
C ILE A 9 8.27 5.88 -10.12
N GLY A 10 7.82 5.70 -8.87
CA GLY A 10 8.61 5.03 -7.83
C GLY A 10 9.98 5.70 -7.64
N ALA A 11 11.03 4.88 -7.65
CA ALA A 11 12.42 5.31 -7.56
C ALA A 11 12.94 5.95 -8.87
N ASN A 12 12.35 7.08 -9.26
CA ASN A 12 12.76 7.91 -10.41
C ASN A 12 12.74 7.15 -11.76
N LEU A 13 11.73 6.30 -11.99
CA LEU A 13 11.55 5.71 -13.33
C LEU A 13 11.36 6.83 -14.37
N PRO A 14 12.11 6.82 -15.49
CA PRO A 14 11.90 7.75 -16.59
C PRO A 14 10.45 7.74 -17.09
N THR A 15 9.89 8.92 -17.37
CA THR A 15 8.47 9.09 -17.70
C THR A 15 8.08 8.41 -19.01
N ASP A 16 9.01 8.32 -19.97
CA ASP A 16 8.84 7.57 -21.23
C ASP A 16 8.67 6.05 -21.01
N LYS A 17 9.12 5.52 -19.87
CA LYS A 17 8.92 4.11 -19.50
C LYS A 17 7.63 3.84 -18.71
N LEU A 18 6.87 4.88 -18.36
CA LEU A 18 5.67 4.74 -17.52
C LEU A 18 4.59 3.91 -18.20
N ALA A 19 4.40 4.07 -19.52
CA ALA A 19 3.44 3.28 -20.30
C ALA A 19 3.71 1.77 -20.19
N ASN A 20 4.98 1.37 -20.32
CA ASN A 20 5.37 -0.03 -20.14
C ASN A 20 5.08 -0.53 -18.71
N LYS A 21 5.32 0.29 -17.67
CA LYS A 21 5.00 -0.09 -16.28
C LYS A 21 3.49 -0.31 -16.08
N ILE A 22 2.66 0.57 -16.66
CA ILE A 22 1.20 0.44 -16.66
C ILE A 22 0.79 -0.88 -17.32
N ASP A 23 1.37 -1.21 -18.48
CA ASP A 23 1.06 -2.44 -19.21
C ASP A 23 1.54 -3.71 -18.50
N VAL A 24 2.67 -3.66 -17.78
CA VAL A 24 3.10 -4.76 -16.90
C VAL A 24 2.05 -5.02 -15.81
N VAL A 25 1.58 -3.97 -15.11
CA VAL A 25 0.57 -4.11 -14.06
C VAL A 25 -0.74 -4.64 -14.63
N ARG A 26 -1.19 -4.10 -15.77
CA ARG A 26 -2.40 -4.56 -16.46
C ARG A 26 -2.31 -6.05 -16.81
N ARG A 27 -1.19 -6.47 -17.42
CA ARG A 27 -0.94 -7.89 -17.75
C ARG A 27 -0.91 -8.79 -16.53
N ALA A 28 -0.28 -8.36 -15.43
CA ALA A 28 -0.23 -9.14 -14.20
C ALA A 28 -1.64 -9.40 -13.64
N ILE A 29 -2.52 -8.40 -13.67
CA ILE A 29 -3.93 -8.54 -13.25
C ILE A 29 -4.69 -9.47 -14.21
N THR A 30 -4.59 -9.23 -15.52
CA THR A 30 -5.30 -10.03 -16.54
C THR A 30 -4.90 -11.51 -16.52
N LEU A 31 -3.60 -11.81 -16.36
CA LEU A 31 -3.10 -13.17 -16.36
C LEU A 31 -3.51 -13.93 -15.09
N ASN A 32 -3.37 -13.29 -13.92
CA ASN A 32 -3.55 -13.99 -12.64
C ASN A 32 -5.00 -13.98 -12.14
N GLN A 33 -5.84 -13.04 -12.59
CA GLN A 33 -7.23 -12.91 -12.16
C GLN A 33 -7.36 -12.94 -10.62
N PRO A 34 -6.73 -11.99 -9.89
CA PRO A 34 -6.84 -11.96 -8.44
C PRO A 34 -8.27 -11.62 -8.02
N ASN A 35 -8.81 -12.36 -7.06
CA ASN A 35 -10.13 -12.11 -6.47
C ASN A 35 -10.03 -10.94 -5.49
N PRO A 36 -10.62 -9.77 -5.78
CA PRO A 36 -10.46 -8.60 -4.91
C PRO A 36 -11.14 -8.75 -3.54
N GLN A 37 -12.01 -9.75 -3.36
CA GLN A 37 -12.65 -10.05 -2.09
C GLN A 37 -11.78 -10.94 -1.19
N ASP A 38 -10.67 -11.47 -1.71
CA ASP A 38 -9.74 -12.32 -0.99
C ASP A 38 -8.35 -11.67 -0.96
N GLY A 39 -8.02 -11.02 0.17
CA GLY A 39 -6.73 -10.35 0.33
C GLY A 39 -5.52 -11.29 0.23
N VAL A 40 -5.69 -12.58 0.55
CA VAL A 40 -4.61 -13.58 0.46
C VAL A 40 -4.37 -13.91 -1.01
N ASP A 41 -5.43 -14.14 -1.78
CA ASP A 41 -5.34 -14.42 -3.22
C ASP A 41 -4.68 -13.25 -3.97
N VAL A 42 -5.06 -12.00 -3.65
CA VAL A 42 -4.44 -10.80 -4.24
C VAL A 42 -2.94 -10.75 -3.97
N LEU A 43 -2.52 -10.90 -2.70
CA LEU A 43 -1.10 -10.84 -2.35
C LEU A 43 -0.31 -12.00 -2.97
N ALA A 44 -0.88 -13.20 -3.02
CA ALA A 44 -0.24 -14.38 -3.59
C ALA A 44 -0.01 -14.25 -5.11
N LYS A 45 -0.93 -13.59 -5.83
CA LYS A 45 -0.90 -13.50 -7.30
C LYS A 45 -0.18 -12.27 -7.84
N VAL A 46 -0.40 -11.11 -7.23
CA VAL A 46 0.08 -9.81 -7.75
C VAL A 46 0.72 -8.94 -6.66
N GLY A 47 1.03 -9.53 -5.50
CA GLY A 47 1.82 -8.89 -4.45
C GLY A 47 3.30 -9.22 -4.56
N GLY A 48 3.91 -9.41 -3.39
CA GLY A 48 5.32 -9.72 -3.19
C GLY A 48 5.56 -10.14 -1.74
N PHE A 49 6.69 -10.78 -1.45
CA PHE A 49 6.98 -11.26 -0.08
C PHE A 49 7.08 -10.12 0.94
N ASP A 50 7.56 -8.96 0.51
CA ASP A 50 7.59 -7.73 1.28
C ASP A 50 6.18 -7.25 1.66
N LEU A 51 5.26 -7.17 0.70
CA LEU A 51 3.86 -6.79 0.94
C LEU A 51 3.17 -7.78 1.90
N VAL A 52 3.44 -9.08 1.75
CA VAL A 52 2.95 -10.11 2.67
C VAL A 52 3.52 -9.91 4.08
N GLY A 53 4.82 -9.64 4.19
CA GLY A 53 5.47 -9.38 5.48
C GLY A 53 4.88 -8.16 6.18
N ILE A 54 4.68 -7.05 5.46
CA ILE A 54 4.09 -5.83 6.01
C ILE A 54 2.63 -6.10 6.45
N ALA A 55 1.82 -6.78 5.65
CA ALA A 55 0.45 -7.16 6.02
C ALA A 55 0.43 -8.04 7.28
N GLY A 56 1.37 -8.97 7.39
CA GLY A 56 1.57 -9.82 8.57
C GLY A 56 1.89 -9.02 9.83
N VAL A 57 2.74 -7.99 9.74
CA VAL A 57 3.02 -7.08 10.87
C VAL A 57 1.76 -6.37 11.33
N MET A 58 0.93 -5.88 10.41
CA MET A 58 -0.33 -5.20 10.75
C MET A 58 -1.33 -6.14 11.43
N LEU A 59 -1.49 -7.35 10.91
CA LEU A 59 -2.32 -8.39 11.51
C LEU A 59 -1.81 -8.79 12.90
N GLY A 60 -0.50 -8.96 13.03
CA GLY A 60 0.17 -9.27 14.29
C GLY A 60 -0.04 -8.18 15.35
N ALA A 61 0.22 -6.92 15.00
CA ALA A 61 0.01 -5.77 15.89
C ALA A 61 -1.44 -5.68 16.36
N ALA A 62 -2.40 -5.79 15.44
CA ALA A 62 -3.82 -5.81 15.77
C ALA A 62 -4.20 -6.98 16.69
N SER A 63 -3.64 -8.17 16.47
CA SER A 63 -3.88 -9.33 17.34
C SER A 63 -3.32 -9.14 18.75
N CYS A 64 -2.28 -8.31 18.90
CA CYS A 64 -1.71 -7.90 20.18
C CYS A 64 -2.43 -6.70 20.81
N GLY A 65 -3.42 -6.10 20.15
CA GLY A 65 -4.05 -4.87 20.62
C GLY A 65 -3.12 -3.64 20.55
N LEU A 66 -2.12 -3.65 19.66
CA LEU A 66 -1.08 -2.61 19.56
C LEU A 66 -1.22 -1.80 18.26
N PRO A 67 -0.85 -0.50 18.28
CA PRO A 67 -0.88 0.34 17.09
C PRO A 67 0.26 -0.01 16.13
N VAL A 68 0.05 0.29 14.84
CA VAL A 68 1.08 0.23 13.80
C VAL A 68 1.05 1.50 12.94
N LEU A 69 2.20 2.18 12.83
CA LEU A 69 2.36 3.32 11.95
C LEU A 69 2.59 2.85 10.52
N LEU A 70 1.75 3.32 9.60
CA LEU A 70 1.93 3.14 8.17
C LEU A 70 3.03 4.07 7.66
N ASP A 71 3.71 3.68 6.58
CA ASP A 71 4.73 4.48 5.92
C ASP A 71 4.15 5.12 4.65
N GLY A 72 4.65 4.74 3.47
CA GLY A 72 4.21 5.24 2.17
C GLY A 72 3.36 4.24 1.37
N PHE A 73 3.35 4.42 0.06
CA PHE A 73 2.45 3.72 -0.87
C PHE A 73 2.44 2.19 -0.76
N LEU A 74 3.60 1.56 -0.56
CA LEU A 74 3.70 0.10 -0.38
C LEU A 74 2.95 -0.35 0.89
N SER A 75 3.09 0.39 1.99
CA SER A 75 2.37 0.08 3.22
C SER A 75 0.86 0.25 3.08
N TYR A 76 0.38 1.20 2.26
CA TYR A 76 -1.06 1.34 2.00
C TYR A 76 -1.61 0.15 1.21
N ALA A 77 -0.86 -0.36 0.23
CA ALA A 77 -1.24 -1.56 -0.51
C ALA A 77 -1.33 -2.80 0.40
N ALA A 78 -0.35 -2.99 1.29
CA ALA A 78 -0.38 -4.04 2.30
C ALA A 78 -1.55 -3.86 3.29
N ALA A 79 -1.83 -2.63 3.73
CA ALA A 79 -2.96 -2.31 4.60
C ALA A 79 -4.31 -2.64 3.95
N LEU A 80 -4.48 -2.36 2.65
CA LEU A 80 -5.70 -2.72 1.92
C LEU A 80 -5.94 -4.22 1.93
N ALA A 81 -4.90 -5.01 1.65
CA ALA A 81 -5.00 -6.47 1.72
C ALA A 81 -5.28 -6.97 3.14
N ALA A 82 -4.59 -6.42 4.15
CA ALA A 82 -4.77 -6.81 5.54
C ALA A 82 -6.19 -6.47 6.06
N CYS A 83 -6.74 -5.29 5.71
CA CYS A 83 -8.12 -4.93 6.03
C CYS A 83 -9.14 -5.80 5.29
N GLN A 84 -8.83 -6.25 4.08
CA GLN A 84 -9.68 -7.19 3.34
C GLN A 84 -9.71 -8.58 4.01
N MET A 85 -8.58 -9.04 4.56
CA MET A 85 -8.49 -10.29 5.31
C MET A 85 -9.21 -10.20 6.67
N SER A 86 -9.02 -9.08 7.38
CA SER A 86 -9.61 -8.84 8.69
C SER A 86 -9.94 -7.36 8.87
N PRO A 87 -11.20 -6.94 8.67
CA PRO A 87 -11.61 -5.55 8.84
C PRO A 87 -11.35 -4.99 10.25
N ALA A 88 -11.28 -5.88 11.25
CA ALA A 88 -11.04 -5.53 12.65
C ALA A 88 -9.67 -4.92 12.92
N ILE A 89 -8.71 -5.00 11.97
CA ILE A 89 -7.40 -4.36 12.16
C ILE A 89 -7.43 -2.84 12.00
N LYS A 90 -8.45 -2.29 11.31
CA LYS A 90 -8.49 -0.89 10.89
C LYS A 90 -8.24 0.11 12.04
N PRO A 91 -8.81 -0.07 13.26
CA PRO A 91 -8.56 0.83 14.39
C PRO A 91 -7.10 0.88 14.88
N TYR A 92 -6.27 -0.11 14.51
CA TYR A 92 -4.86 -0.17 14.92
C TYR A 92 -3.91 0.49 13.91
N LEU A 93 -4.41 0.83 12.71
CA LEU A 93 -3.59 1.44 11.66
C LEU A 93 -3.55 2.95 11.84
N ILE A 94 -2.34 3.50 12.00
CA ILE A 94 -2.11 4.94 12.15
C ILE A 94 -1.36 5.44 10.90
N PRO A 95 -1.92 6.34 10.08
CA PRO A 95 -1.21 6.85 8.91
C PRO A 95 -0.09 7.82 9.34
N SER A 96 1.09 7.77 8.71
CA SER A 96 2.16 8.76 8.97
C SER A 96 2.04 9.98 8.04
N HIS A 97 2.52 9.82 6.82
CA HIS A 97 2.64 10.86 5.82
C HIS A 97 1.82 10.54 4.58
N LEU A 98 1.54 11.55 3.77
CA LEU A 98 1.03 11.39 2.41
C LEU A 98 2.22 11.14 1.47
N SER A 99 2.33 9.92 0.96
CA SER A 99 3.34 9.58 -0.05
C SER A 99 3.14 10.38 -1.34
N ALA A 100 4.23 10.81 -1.98
CA ALA A 100 4.23 11.48 -3.28
C ALA A 100 3.97 10.53 -4.48
N GLU A 101 3.78 9.22 -4.23
CA GLU A 101 3.40 8.29 -5.28
C GLU A 101 1.98 8.55 -5.81
N LYS A 102 1.80 8.44 -7.14
CA LYS A 102 0.54 8.76 -7.85
C LYS A 102 -0.71 8.14 -7.19
N GLY A 103 -0.64 6.86 -6.84
CA GLY A 103 -1.77 6.12 -6.28
C GLY A 103 -2.07 6.39 -4.80
N ALA A 104 -1.26 7.18 -4.08
CA ALA A 104 -1.35 7.33 -2.64
C ALA A 104 -2.74 7.80 -2.16
N ARG A 105 -3.28 8.86 -2.80
CA ARG A 105 -4.59 9.41 -2.43
C ARG A 105 -5.72 8.41 -2.66
N ILE A 106 -5.66 7.63 -3.74
CA ILE A 106 -6.64 6.59 -4.04
C ILE A 106 -6.61 5.51 -2.96
N ALA A 107 -5.42 5.02 -2.61
CA ALA A 107 -5.26 3.99 -1.57
C ALA A 107 -5.76 4.46 -0.20
N LEU A 108 -5.35 5.66 0.24
CA LEU A 108 -5.78 6.25 1.51
C LEU A 108 -7.29 6.50 1.57
N SER A 109 -7.90 6.94 0.46
CA SER A 109 -9.35 7.10 0.36
C SER A 109 -10.10 5.78 0.56
N HIS A 110 -9.59 4.66 0.01
CA HIS A 110 -10.20 3.34 0.22
C HIS A 110 -10.01 2.84 1.66
N LEU A 111 -8.87 3.16 2.28
CA LEU A 111 -8.65 2.90 3.70
C LEU A 111 -9.48 3.81 4.61
N GLY A 112 -9.96 4.96 4.12
CA GLY A 112 -10.61 5.97 4.94
C GLY A 112 -9.66 6.55 6.00
N LEU A 113 -8.39 6.76 5.61
CA LEU A 113 -7.34 7.30 6.48
C LEU A 113 -6.84 8.63 5.92
N GLU A 114 -6.56 9.57 6.81
CA GLU A 114 -5.98 10.88 6.49
C GLU A 114 -4.61 11.01 7.20
N PRO A 115 -3.49 11.07 6.47
CA PRO A 115 -2.17 11.21 7.08
C PRO A 115 -1.93 12.58 7.71
N TYR A 116 -1.10 12.61 8.76
CA TYR A 116 -0.77 13.83 9.50
C TYR A 116 0.28 14.69 8.79
N LEU A 117 1.21 14.05 8.07
CA LEU A 117 2.36 14.71 7.47
C LEU A 117 2.21 14.85 5.95
N ASN A 118 2.48 16.04 5.41
CA ASN A 118 2.55 16.27 3.96
C ASN A 118 3.95 16.78 3.59
N MET A 119 4.83 15.85 3.21
CA MET A 119 6.28 16.08 3.09
C MET A 119 6.82 15.80 1.68
N GLU A 120 5.94 15.48 0.73
CA GLU A 120 6.32 15.02 -0.63
C GLU A 120 7.31 13.82 -0.62
N MET A 121 7.28 13.02 0.46
CA MET A 121 8.18 11.87 0.64
C MET A 121 7.76 10.67 -0.21
N ARG A 122 8.76 9.94 -0.72
CA ARG A 122 8.59 8.70 -1.51
C ARG A 122 9.80 7.77 -1.45
N LEU A 123 10.60 7.85 -0.38
CA LEU A 123 11.72 6.94 -0.15
C LEU A 123 11.23 5.53 0.17
N GLY A 124 10.24 5.43 1.06
CA GLY A 124 9.80 4.16 1.63
C GLY A 124 10.62 3.80 2.87
N GLU A 125 10.90 2.51 3.04
CA GLU A 125 11.78 1.95 4.09
C GLU A 125 11.27 2.15 5.53
N GLY A 126 10.03 2.62 5.73
CA GLY A 126 9.52 2.96 7.06
C GLY A 126 9.94 4.36 7.52
N SER A 127 10.56 5.17 6.65
CA SER A 127 11.07 6.50 7.00
C SER A 127 9.99 7.47 7.46
N GLY A 128 8.81 7.46 6.84
CA GLY A 128 7.67 8.27 7.27
C GLY A 128 7.03 7.72 8.53
N ALA A 129 6.96 6.39 8.69
CA ALA A 129 6.48 5.77 9.93
C ALA A 129 7.35 6.19 11.13
N ALA A 130 8.68 6.18 10.98
CA ALA A 130 9.61 6.65 12.01
C ALA A 130 9.42 8.15 12.31
N LEU A 131 9.24 8.98 11.27
CA LEU A 131 9.06 10.42 11.42
C LEU A 131 7.77 10.80 12.17
N ALA A 132 6.74 9.96 12.11
CA ALA A 132 5.46 10.18 12.80
C ALA A 132 5.39 9.57 14.22
N MET A 133 6.50 9.06 14.75
CA MET A 133 6.55 8.53 16.12
C MET A 133 6.51 9.61 17.22
N PRO A 134 7.21 10.76 17.12
CA PRO A 134 7.15 11.83 18.11
C PRO A 134 5.77 12.49 18.18
#